data_AF-A0A6C0F8S9-F1
#
_entry.id   AF-A0A6C0F8S9-F1
#
_cell.length_a   1.000
_cell.length_b   1.000
_cell.length_c   1.000
_cell.angle_alpha   90.00
_cell.angle_beta   90.00
_cell.angle_gamma   90.00
#
_symmetry.space_group_name_H-M   'P 1'
#
loop_
_entity.id
_entity.type
_entity.pdbx_description
1 polymer ?
#
loop_
_entity_poly.entity_id
_entity_poly.type
_entity_poly.pdbx_seq_one_letter_code
_entity_poly.pdbx_strand_id
1 'polypeptide(L)'
;MQKMPEDVFEECKSSLENMYALYSQHPYMLQRFHYHMTTYLPGTLTNELKGYDKRVDRTNTLTNEQQIFIQVFLSKNAYYYLPNNGCFYEYDGKHYKPVKEDDIQHKLLSTISNDKTIMPWKHKTKINIIKQIKERHILKSVPETDTIQNILGILSPSIFTSKNQAKYFLTIIGDNIFKKNSDLIFLVDVKTRRLLTEIDNIAYMMIGHANTTHNFMTKYHESHDYNNCRLLKTNEVYSMDLWKDLLQKIGLDLLCVAAHYSARYETSENYIMNKADSVLKTYTLFLKNNTQQQIVDKFISHSIQKVSIDSNADLDLNSNSSSHMQQSIYGTSPQLSSSPIESGAGFLMKKAFNYAISWKNMHYLWKQYLSAFSLPNVIYSNTLKTIFKERLQYQDLGDTFVNVTSKYLPLVSDFLAFWDETINMSEGMTEEPNESYFDNELEVDEICMLFKSWHNNNSITETDVLKLLKHFFPTLEIVEDKYVLNVSCNLWDKVQDINQALQQYKTHLKQMMGDIPVNEHNIVSFDSAYNFYTTYCCSLSSNVASKRYFEKYLYSMLHNFIVFERFICVDWYMN
;
A
#
# COMPACT_ATOMS: atom_id res chain seq x y z
N MET A 1 14.55 31.91 -60.86
CA MET A 1 15.57 32.74 -61.53
C MET A 1 16.12 33.74 -60.52
N GLN A 2 17.20 33.38 -59.81
CA GLN A 2 18.02 34.39 -59.13
C GLN A 2 18.76 35.15 -60.23
N LYS A 3 18.64 36.48 -60.27
CA LYS A 3 19.50 37.32 -61.12
C LYS A 3 20.94 36.99 -60.76
N MET A 4 21.74 36.54 -61.73
CA MET A 4 23.19 36.56 -61.57
C MET A 4 23.62 37.98 -61.22
N PRO A 5 24.64 38.18 -60.37
CA PRO A 5 25.19 39.52 -60.13
C PRO A 5 25.68 40.06 -61.48
N GLU A 6 25.18 41.23 -61.91
CA GLU A 6 25.63 41.90 -63.14
C GLU A 6 27.16 42.07 -63.17
N ASP A 7 27.79 42.12 -61.99
CA ASP A 7 29.23 42.17 -61.77
C ASP A 7 30.00 40.99 -62.40
N VAL A 8 29.46 39.77 -62.33
CA VAL A 8 30.17 38.57 -62.85
C VAL A 8 30.22 38.58 -64.38
N PHE A 9 29.19 39.13 -65.01
CA PHE A 9 29.12 39.23 -66.47
C PHE A 9 30.15 40.22 -67.00
N GLU A 10 30.26 41.40 -66.38
CA GLU A 10 31.24 42.40 -66.80
C GLU A 10 32.68 41.98 -66.48
N GLU A 11 32.94 41.27 -65.37
CA GLU A 11 34.25 40.67 -65.10
C GLU A 11 34.67 39.64 -66.16
N CYS A 12 33.75 38.73 -66.53
CA CYS A 12 33.98 37.75 -67.58
C CYS A 12 34.25 38.42 -68.93
N LYS A 13 33.49 39.44 -69.29
CA LYS A 13 33.66 40.18 -70.54
C LYS A 13 34.99 40.93 -70.59
N SER A 14 35.35 41.65 -69.52
CA SER A 14 36.64 42.33 -69.40
C SER A 14 37.82 41.35 -69.51
N SER A 15 37.74 40.18 -68.87
CA SER A 15 38.77 39.14 -68.99
C SER A 15 38.91 38.58 -70.42
N LEU A 16 37.79 38.48 -71.16
CA LEU A 16 37.79 38.03 -72.55
C LEU A 16 38.39 39.08 -73.49
N GLU A 17 38.05 40.36 -73.29
CA GLU A 17 38.62 41.49 -74.06
C GLU A 17 40.13 41.61 -73.85
N ASN A 18 40.60 41.44 -72.60
CA ASN A 18 42.03 41.42 -72.27
C ASN A 18 42.78 40.24 -72.93
N MET A 19 42.21 39.03 -72.92
CA MET A 19 42.81 37.87 -73.59
C MET A 19 42.84 38.03 -75.12
N TYR A 20 41.80 38.63 -75.70
CA TYR A 20 41.77 38.92 -77.14
C TYR A 20 42.84 39.95 -77.54
N ALA A 21 43.02 41.00 -76.74
CA ALA A 21 44.06 42.01 -76.97
C ALA A 21 45.48 41.42 -76.95
N LEU A 22 45.76 40.52 -75.99
CA LEU A 22 47.07 39.87 -75.82
C LEU A 22 47.50 38.97 -76.99
N TYR A 23 46.55 38.35 -77.69
CA TYR A 23 46.85 37.39 -78.77
C TYR A 23 46.49 37.89 -80.18
N SER A 24 46.15 39.18 -80.30
CA SER A 24 45.69 39.85 -81.53
C SER A 24 46.65 39.74 -82.73
N GLN A 25 47.95 39.54 -82.50
CA GLN A 25 48.97 39.44 -83.55
C GLN A 25 49.33 38.00 -83.96
N HIS A 26 48.79 36.96 -83.29
CA HIS A 26 49.08 35.56 -83.58
C HIS A 26 47.87 34.83 -84.18
N PRO A 27 47.83 34.60 -85.52
CA PRO A 27 46.70 33.97 -86.21
C PRO A 27 46.31 32.59 -85.66
N TYR A 28 47.32 31.79 -85.28
CA TYR A 28 47.11 30.46 -84.68
C TYR A 28 46.42 30.55 -83.31
N MET A 29 46.80 31.52 -82.47
CA MET A 29 46.21 31.71 -81.15
C MET A 29 44.79 32.27 -81.24
N LEU A 30 44.51 33.15 -82.20
CA LEU A 30 43.15 33.63 -82.48
C LEU A 30 42.20 32.51 -82.89
N GLN A 31 42.66 31.58 -83.75
CA GLN A 31 41.84 30.43 -84.16
C GLN A 31 41.58 29.46 -82.99
N ARG A 32 42.58 29.24 -82.13
CA ARG A 32 42.45 28.40 -80.94
C ARG A 32 41.58 29.06 -79.86
N PHE A 33 41.69 30.38 -79.69
CA PHE A 33 40.84 31.18 -78.83
C PHE A 33 39.39 31.12 -79.30
N HIS A 34 39.13 31.32 -80.60
CA HIS A 34 37.81 31.16 -81.19
C HIS A 34 37.26 29.74 -80.94
N TYR A 35 38.02 28.68 -81.22
CA TYR A 35 37.60 27.30 -80.96
C TYR A 35 37.29 27.03 -79.48
N HIS A 36 38.09 27.56 -78.55
CA HIS A 36 37.83 27.44 -77.13
C HIS A 36 36.55 28.19 -76.71
N MET A 37 36.26 29.34 -77.30
CA MET A 37 35.08 30.15 -77.00
C MET A 37 33.79 29.62 -77.63
N THR A 38 33.82 29.18 -78.89
CA THR A 38 32.62 28.74 -79.60
C THR A 38 32.31 27.26 -79.41
N THR A 39 33.33 26.42 -79.16
CA THR A 39 33.15 24.95 -79.21
C THR A 39 33.47 24.30 -77.86
N TYR A 40 34.61 24.62 -77.26
CA TYR A 40 35.04 23.96 -76.01
C TYR A 40 34.26 24.45 -74.79
N LEU A 41 34.13 25.77 -74.62
CA LEU A 41 33.47 26.37 -73.46
C LEU A 41 31.97 25.99 -73.39
N PRO A 42 31.17 26.08 -74.48
CA PRO A 42 29.78 25.63 -74.45
C PRO A 42 29.66 24.12 -74.18
N GLY A 43 30.56 23.31 -74.75
CA GLY A 43 30.58 21.86 -74.52
C GLY A 43 30.86 21.50 -73.06
N THR A 44 31.85 22.15 -72.44
CA THR A 44 32.21 21.98 -71.03
C THR A 44 31.07 22.43 -70.12
N LEU A 45 30.51 23.62 -70.33
CA LEU A 45 29.39 24.14 -69.52
C LEU A 45 28.13 23.28 -69.66
N THR A 46 27.84 22.76 -70.86
CA THR A 46 26.71 21.85 -71.07
C THR A 46 26.91 20.53 -70.32
N ASN A 47 28.14 20.01 -70.29
CA ASN A 47 28.48 18.80 -69.54
C ASN A 47 28.46 19.03 -68.02
N GLU A 48 28.92 20.18 -67.55
CA GLU A 48 28.85 20.58 -66.14
C GLU A 48 27.40 20.76 -65.68
N LEU A 49 26.55 21.38 -66.50
CA LEU A 49 25.12 21.52 -66.23
C LEU A 49 24.44 20.13 -66.16
N LYS A 50 24.68 19.26 -67.14
CA LYS A 50 24.18 17.87 -67.09
C LYS A 50 24.70 17.10 -65.87
N GLY A 51 25.94 17.35 -65.44
CA GLY A 51 26.53 16.77 -64.23
C GLY A 51 25.94 17.36 -62.95
N TYR A 52 25.56 18.63 -62.96
CA TYR A 52 24.83 19.29 -61.88
C TYR A 52 23.42 18.73 -61.76
N ASP A 53 22.64 18.70 -62.85
CA ASP A 53 21.26 18.20 -62.87
C ASP A 53 21.20 16.75 -62.39
N LYS A 54 22.08 15.87 -62.90
CA LYS A 54 22.19 14.48 -62.43
C LYS A 54 22.53 14.37 -60.93
N ARG A 55 23.35 15.28 -60.40
CA ARG A 55 23.67 15.32 -58.95
C ARG A 55 22.47 15.79 -58.14
N VAL A 56 21.72 16.78 -58.62
CA VAL A 56 20.50 17.28 -57.98
C VAL A 56 19.43 16.19 -57.99
N ASP A 57 19.16 15.55 -59.12
CA ASP A 57 18.19 14.47 -59.25
C ASP A 57 18.54 13.27 -58.37
N ARG A 58 19.82 12.88 -58.34
CA ARG A 58 20.31 11.83 -57.44
C ARG A 58 20.14 12.23 -55.97
N THR A 59 20.38 13.48 -55.63
CA THR A 59 20.21 13.96 -54.25
C THR A 59 18.73 13.98 -53.85
N ASN A 60 17.84 14.39 -54.74
CA ASN A 60 16.39 14.42 -54.50
C ASN A 60 15.81 13.01 -54.33
N THR A 61 16.16 12.09 -55.24
CA THR A 61 15.75 10.67 -55.16
C THR A 61 16.26 10.01 -53.89
N LEU A 62 17.54 10.17 -53.54
CA LEU A 62 18.10 9.64 -52.29
C LEU A 62 17.46 10.26 -51.04
N THR A 63 17.06 11.54 -51.10
CA THR A 63 16.37 12.21 -49.98
C THR A 63 14.98 11.62 -49.77
N ASN A 64 14.23 11.40 -50.85
CA ASN A 64 12.90 10.79 -50.77
C ASN A 64 12.97 9.35 -50.24
N GLU A 65 13.86 8.52 -50.78
CA GLU A 65 14.07 7.14 -50.30
C GLU A 65 14.53 7.11 -48.83
N GLN A 66 15.43 8.03 -48.44
CA GLN A 66 15.84 8.17 -47.04
C GLN A 66 14.65 8.52 -46.13
N GLN A 67 13.76 9.42 -46.53
CA GLN A 67 12.57 9.77 -45.75
C GLN A 67 11.59 8.60 -45.61
N ILE A 68 11.31 7.90 -46.72
CA ILE A 68 10.46 6.71 -46.74
C ILE A 68 11.03 5.64 -45.80
N PHE A 69 12.33 5.36 -45.91
CA PHE A 69 13.01 4.41 -45.04
C PHE A 69 12.92 4.79 -43.57
N ILE A 70 13.19 6.06 -43.22
CA ILE A 70 13.08 6.55 -41.85
C ILE A 70 11.66 6.33 -41.32
N GLN A 71 10.64 6.67 -42.11
CA GLN A 71 9.25 6.51 -41.72
C GLN A 71 8.89 5.03 -41.48
N VAL A 72 9.27 4.14 -42.40
CA VAL A 72 9.02 2.69 -42.28
C VAL A 72 9.79 2.08 -41.11
N PHE A 73 11.03 2.51 -40.88
CA PHE A 73 11.85 2.02 -39.78
C PHE A 73 11.27 2.42 -38.42
N LEU A 74 10.85 3.69 -38.29
CA LEU A 74 10.28 4.24 -37.06
C LEU A 74 8.83 3.79 -36.79
N SER A 75 8.11 3.31 -37.82
CA SER A 75 6.79 2.69 -37.64
C SER A 75 6.91 1.23 -37.23
N LYS A 76 7.94 0.52 -37.72
CA LYS A 76 8.20 -0.88 -37.34
C LYS A 76 8.85 -1.03 -35.98
N ASN A 77 9.66 -0.05 -35.56
CA ASN A 77 10.37 -0.09 -34.29
C ASN A 77 10.00 1.13 -33.45
N ALA A 78 9.23 0.92 -32.38
CA ALA A 78 8.84 1.97 -31.46
C ALA A 78 9.97 2.25 -30.46
N TYR A 79 10.98 2.98 -30.92
CA TYR A 79 12.06 3.48 -30.07
C TYR A 79 11.71 4.82 -29.45
N TYR A 80 12.05 4.95 -28.16
CA TYR A 80 11.88 6.15 -27.36
C TYR A 80 13.18 6.50 -26.65
N TYR A 81 13.31 7.77 -26.28
CA TYR A 81 14.47 8.29 -25.59
C TYR A 81 14.06 9.06 -24.35
N LEU A 82 14.90 8.97 -23.32
CA LEU A 82 14.79 9.78 -22.14
C LEU A 82 16.05 10.64 -21.96
N PRO A 83 15.94 11.97 -22.09
CA PRO A 83 17.09 12.88 -21.96
C PRO A 83 17.75 12.84 -20.58
N ASN A 84 16.98 12.67 -19.51
CA ASN A 84 17.48 12.76 -18.13
C ASN A 84 18.56 11.71 -17.82
N ASN A 85 18.34 10.46 -18.25
CA ASN A 85 19.24 9.35 -17.97
C ASN A 85 20.08 8.94 -19.19
N GLY A 86 19.83 9.55 -20.36
CA GLY A 86 20.48 9.20 -21.62
C GLY A 86 20.12 7.79 -22.14
N CYS A 87 19.08 7.16 -21.60
CA CYS A 87 18.68 5.80 -21.95
C CYS A 87 17.72 5.76 -23.15
N PHE A 88 17.83 4.68 -23.92
CA PHE A 88 16.88 4.35 -24.99
C PHE A 88 15.96 3.22 -24.55
N TYR A 89 14.74 3.22 -25.09
CA TYR A 89 13.73 2.21 -24.80
C TYR A 89 13.09 1.72 -26.09
N GLU A 90 12.75 0.43 -26.14
CA GLU A 90 11.97 -0.20 -27.20
C GLU A 90 10.63 -0.64 -26.63
N TYR A 91 9.56 -0.41 -27.38
CA TYR A 91 8.22 -0.90 -27.06
C TYR A 91 7.82 -1.98 -28.07
N ASP A 92 7.52 -3.18 -27.57
CA ASP A 92 7.14 -4.33 -28.40
C ASP A 92 5.62 -4.47 -28.62
N GLY A 93 4.85 -3.45 -28.22
CA GLY A 93 3.38 -3.48 -28.21
C GLY A 93 2.78 -4.01 -26.90
N LYS A 94 3.59 -4.66 -26.04
CA LYS A 94 3.15 -5.20 -24.75
C LYS A 94 3.92 -4.62 -23.57
N HIS A 95 5.24 -4.51 -23.70
CA HIS A 95 6.17 -4.11 -22.65
C HIS A 95 7.22 -3.13 -23.17
N TYR A 96 7.60 -2.18 -22.33
CA TYR A 96 8.72 -1.29 -22.55
C TYR A 96 10.00 -1.91 -21.99
N LYS A 97 11.07 -1.91 -22.79
CA LYS A 97 12.37 -2.48 -22.40
C LYS A 97 13.50 -1.47 -22.62
N PRO A 98 14.47 -1.35 -21.69
CA PRO A 98 15.66 -0.55 -21.93
C PRO A 98 16.54 -1.22 -22.99
N VAL A 99 17.06 -0.43 -23.93
CA VAL A 99 17.91 -0.89 -25.04
C VAL A 99 19.16 0.00 -25.12
N LYS A 100 20.30 -0.58 -25.49
CA LYS A 100 21.54 0.19 -25.68
C LYS A 100 21.55 0.87 -27.03
N GLU A 101 22.21 2.03 -27.12
CA GLU A 101 22.35 2.74 -28.39
C GLU A 101 23.02 1.85 -29.45
N ASP A 102 24.04 1.08 -29.07
CA ASP A 102 24.78 0.18 -29.97
C ASP A 102 23.87 -0.87 -30.62
N ASP A 103 22.91 -1.42 -29.88
CA ASP A 103 21.96 -2.42 -30.40
C ASP A 103 21.02 -1.80 -31.45
N ILE A 104 20.55 -0.57 -31.19
CA ILE A 104 19.74 0.20 -32.14
C ILE A 104 20.57 0.48 -33.40
N GLN A 105 21.83 0.89 -33.23
CA GLN A 105 22.74 1.17 -34.34
C GLN A 105 23.01 -0.09 -35.16
N HIS A 106 23.21 -1.24 -34.52
CA HIS A 106 23.43 -2.51 -35.20
C HIS A 106 22.20 -2.94 -36.00
N LYS A 107 20.99 -2.88 -35.41
CA LYS A 107 19.72 -3.18 -36.09
C LYS A 107 19.49 -2.25 -37.28
N LEU A 108 19.77 -0.96 -37.11
CA LEU A 108 19.66 0.05 -38.16
C LEU A 108 20.65 -0.20 -39.31
N LEU A 109 21.92 -0.45 -39.02
CA LEU A 109 22.94 -0.71 -40.03
C LEU A 109 22.70 -2.02 -40.77
N SER A 110 22.19 -3.05 -40.09
CA SER A 110 21.79 -4.31 -40.69
C SER A 110 20.62 -4.12 -41.66
N THR A 111 19.63 -3.30 -41.27
CA THR A 111 18.48 -2.98 -42.12
C THR A 111 18.88 -2.14 -43.34
N ILE A 112 19.80 -1.17 -43.18
CA ILE A 112 20.33 -0.37 -44.29
C ILE A 112 21.17 -1.23 -45.24
N SER A 113 21.90 -2.24 -44.74
CA SER A 113 22.71 -3.12 -45.59
C SER A 113 21.86 -3.98 -46.53
N ASN A 114 20.60 -4.25 -46.17
CA ASN A 114 19.64 -4.91 -47.04
C ASN A 114 19.10 -3.99 -48.14
N ASP A 115 19.15 -2.67 -47.95
CA ASP A 115 18.68 -1.67 -48.92
C ASP A 115 19.85 -1.00 -49.66
N LYS A 116 20.18 -1.55 -50.84
CA LYS A 116 21.33 -1.12 -51.65
C LYS A 116 21.29 0.36 -52.04
N THR A 117 20.11 0.99 -52.01
CA THR A 117 19.88 2.36 -52.48
C THR A 117 20.40 3.42 -51.49
N ILE A 118 20.26 3.18 -50.18
CA ILE A 118 20.58 4.15 -49.10
C ILE A 118 22.02 3.97 -48.56
N MET A 119 22.71 2.91 -48.97
CA MET A 119 24.09 2.58 -48.55
C MET A 119 25.09 3.75 -48.65
N PRO A 120 25.09 4.60 -49.71
CA PRO A 120 25.98 5.76 -49.79
C PRO A 120 25.74 6.81 -48.70
N TRP A 121 24.52 6.89 -48.16
CA TRP A 121 24.11 7.83 -47.12
C TRP A 121 23.99 7.19 -45.74
N LYS A 122 24.54 5.98 -45.53
CA LYS A 122 24.41 5.20 -44.28
C LYS A 122 24.69 6.00 -43.01
N HIS A 123 25.76 6.80 -42.98
CA HIS A 123 26.14 7.60 -41.82
C HIS A 123 25.18 8.76 -41.58
N LYS A 124 24.75 9.43 -42.66
CA LYS A 124 23.77 10.53 -42.59
C LYS A 124 22.40 10.03 -42.13
N THR A 125 21.96 8.88 -42.65
CA THR A 125 20.70 8.22 -42.24
C THR A 125 20.75 7.78 -40.78
N LYS A 126 21.86 7.17 -40.34
CA LYS A 126 22.09 6.80 -38.93
C LYS A 126 21.93 8.00 -38.00
N ILE A 127 22.62 9.09 -38.27
CA ILE A 127 22.57 10.31 -37.44
C ILE A 127 21.14 10.88 -37.41
N ASN A 128 20.46 10.92 -38.56
CA ASN A 128 19.10 11.46 -38.65
C ASN A 128 18.09 10.61 -37.85
N ILE A 129 18.13 9.28 -37.97
CA ILE A 129 17.24 8.40 -37.21
C ILE A 129 17.50 8.51 -35.71
N ILE A 130 18.76 8.49 -35.27
CA ILE A 130 19.08 8.64 -33.84
C ILE A 130 18.59 10.00 -33.32
N LYS A 131 18.73 11.07 -34.11
CA LYS A 131 18.20 12.39 -33.76
C LYS A 131 16.68 12.36 -33.61
N GLN A 132 15.95 11.75 -34.55
CA GLN A 132 14.49 11.62 -34.46
C GLN A 132 14.03 10.74 -33.30
N ILE A 133 14.79 9.69 -32.96
CA ILE A 133 14.52 8.87 -31.77
C ILE A 133 14.72 9.71 -30.50
N LYS A 134 15.78 10.54 -30.44
CA LYS A 134 16.05 11.44 -29.31
C LYS A 134 14.96 12.52 -29.11
N GLU A 135 14.21 12.86 -30.15
CA GLU A 135 13.06 13.76 -30.07
C GLU A 135 11.79 13.08 -29.49
N ARG A 136 11.72 11.74 -29.51
CA ARG A 136 10.57 10.97 -29.00
C ARG A 136 10.71 10.65 -27.52
N HIS A 137 10.05 11.45 -26.68
CA HIS A 137 10.05 11.24 -25.23
C HIS A 137 9.20 10.02 -24.81
N ILE A 138 9.76 9.13 -23.98
CA ILE A 138 9.05 7.92 -23.50
C ILE A 138 7.75 8.24 -22.75
N LEU A 139 7.74 9.23 -21.85
CA LEU A 139 6.52 9.61 -21.10
C LEU A 139 5.37 10.16 -21.97
N LYS A 140 5.63 10.48 -23.25
CA LYS A 140 4.61 10.91 -24.21
C LYS A 140 4.13 9.76 -25.10
N SER A 141 4.60 8.54 -24.86
CA SER A 141 4.13 7.37 -25.58
C SER A 141 2.67 7.07 -25.27
N VAL A 142 1.98 6.49 -26.25
CA VAL A 142 0.62 5.97 -26.07
C VAL A 142 0.74 4.45 -25.96
N PRO A 143 0.66 3.86 -24.76
CA PRO A 143 0.67 2.42 -24.60
C PRO A 143 -0.59 1.79 -25.21
N GLU A 144 -0.45 0.58 -25.74
CA GLU A 144 -1.56 -0.21 -26.28
C GLU A 144 -2.52 -0.68 -25.18
N THR A 145 -3.73 -1.04 -25.60
CA THR A 145 -4.79 -1.51 -24.70
C THR A 145 -4.35 -2.71 -23.88
N ASP A 146 -3.56 -3.62 -24.45
CA ASP A 146 -3.06 -4.81 -23.76
C ASP A 146 -2.14 -4.45 -22.59
N THR A 147 -1.20 -3.52 -22.79
CA THR A 147 -0.33 -3.01 -21.72
C THR A 147 -1.16 -2.36 -20.62
N ILE A 148 -2.16 -1.54 -20.98
CA ILE A 148 -3.03 -0.88 -20.02
C ILE A 148 -3.84 -1.90 -19.20
N GLN A 149 -4.43 -2.91 -19.86
CA GLN A 149 -5.21 -3.94 -19.15
C GLN A 149 -4.34 -4.83 -18.28
N ASN A 150 -3.11 -5.14 -18.71
CA ASN A 150 -2.16 -5.88 -17.88
C ASN A 150 -1.88 -5.14 -16.57
N ILE A 151 -1.52 -3.86 -16.64
CA ILE A 151 -1.28 -3.04 -15.43
C ILE A 151 -2.55 -2.95 -14.56
N LEU A 152 -3.72 -2.75 -15.15
CA LEU A 152 -4.98 -2.68 -14.40
C LEU A 152 -5.35 -4.01 -13.74
N GLY A 153 -5.10 -5.14 -14.41
CA GLY A 153 -5.38 -6.49 -13.88
C GLY A 153 -4.44 -6.87 -12.74
N ILE A 154 -3.25 -6.28 -12.69
CA ILE A 154 -2.32 -6.48 -11.59
C ILE A 154 -2.70 -5.59 -10.39
N LEU A 155 -3.03 -4.32 -10.63
CA LEU A 155 -3.43 -3.37 -9.58
C LEU A 155 -4.79 -3.69 -8.96
N SER A 156 -5.73 -4.21 -9.75
CA SER A 156 -7.08 -4.59 -9.34
C SER A 156 -7.29 -6.08 -9.59
N PRO A 157 -7.62 -6.90 -8.57
CA PRO A 157 -8.13 -6.52 -7.24
C PRO A 157 -7.06 -6.42 -6.13
N SER A 158 -5.79 -6.64 -6.44
CA SER A 158 -4.72 -6.81 -5.44
C SER A 158 -4.58 -5.63 -4.49
N ILE A 159 -4.35 -4.43 -5.03
CA ILE A 159 -4.16 -3.19 -4.23
C ILE A 159 -5.45 -2.38 -4.16
N PHE A 160 -6.23 -2.39 -5.23
CA PHE A 160 -7.45 -1.61 -5.35
C PHE A 160 -8.66 -2.50 -5.61
N THR A 161 -9.78 -2.18 -4.98
CA THR A 161 -11.03 -2.95 -5.13
C THR A 161 -11.64 -2.84 -6.53
N SER A 162 -11.35 -1.75 -7.25
CA SER A 162 -11.91 -1.50 -8.58
C SER A 162 -10.86 -0.98 -9.57
N LYS A 163 -11.11 -1.23 -10.86
CA LYS A 163 -10.32 -0.67 -11.96
C LYS A 163 -10.36 0.87 -11.98
N ASN A 164 -11.44 1.50 -11.51
CA ASN A 164 -11.56 2.96 -11.47
C ASN A 164 -10.66 3.58 -10.38
N GLN A 165 -10.54 2.93 -9.22
CA GLN A 165 -9.55 3.31 -8.21
C GLN A 165 -8.12 3.17 -8.73
N ALA A 166 -7.82 2.08 -9.43
CA ALA A 166 -6.49 1.87 -10.04
C ALA A 166 -6.16 2.95 -11.10
N LYS A 167 -7.11 3.28 -11.98
CA LYS A 167 -6.96 4.38 -12.96
C LYS A 167 -6.74 5.73 -12.29
N TYR A 168 -7.48 6.02 -11.22
CA TYR A 168 -7.29 7.24 -10.45
C TYR A 168 -5.89 7.31 -9.85
N PHE A 169 -5.44 6.24 -9.19
CA PHE A 169 -4.09 6.14 -8.64
C PHE A 169 -3.01 6.36 -9.71
N LEU A 170 -3.13 5.71 -10.88
CA LEU A 170 -2.22 5.91 -12.00
C LEU A 170 -2.23 7.36 -12.52
N THR A 171 -3.38 8.02 -12.50
CA THR A 171 -3.50 9.44 -12.89
C THR A 171 -2.75 10.35 -11.89
N ILE A 172 -2.84 10.07 -10.59
CA ILE A 172 -2.09 10.81 -9.56
C ILE A 172 -0.58 10.64 -9.75
N ILE A 173 -0.10 9.41 -9.95
CA ILE A 173 1.32 9.16 -10.21
C ILE A 173 1.78 9.90 -11.49
N GLY A 174 0.95 9.90 -12.54
CA GLY A 174 1.22 10.66 -13.76
C GLY A 174 1.29 12.17 -13.51
N ASP A 175 0.37 12.72 -12.72
CA ASP A 175 0.39 14.13 -12.33
C ASP A 175 1.69 14.48 -11.59
N ASN A 176 2.14 13.62 -10.69
CA ASN A 176 3.38 13.81 -9.95
C ASN A 176 4.62 13.76 -10.84
N ILE A 177 4.65 12.85 -11.83
CA ILE A 177 5.71 12.78 -12.84
C ILE A 177 5.78 14.09 -13.64
N PHE A 178 4.62 14.66 -14.00
CA PHE A 178 4.54 15.94 -14.70
C PHE A 178 4.54 17.17 -13.78
N LYS A 179 4.71 16.99 -12.46
CA LYS A 179 4.67 18.04 -11.44
C LYS A 179 3.42 18.93 -11.51
N LYS A 180 2.27 18.33 -11.80
CA LYS A 180 0.95 18.99 -11.76
C LYS A 180 0.37 18.88 -10.36
N ASN A 181 -0.38 19.89 -9.92
CA ASN A 181 -1.12 19.91 -8.65
C ASN A 181 -0.26 19.55 -7.41
N SER A 182 0.87 20.23 -7.25
CA SER A 182 1.79 20.06 -6.11
C SER A 182 1.16 20.31 -4.73
N ASP A 183 0.02 21.01 -4.71
CA ASP A 183 -0.62 21.46 -3.46
C ASP A 183 -1.58 20.42 -2.89
N LEU A 184 -1.95 19.40 -3.66
CA LEU A 184 -2.86 18.33 -3.22
C LEU A 184 -2.13 17.34 -2.31
N ILE A 185 -2.81 16.90 -1.26
CA ILE A 185 -2.30 15.90 -0.32
C ILE A 185 -3.20 14.68 -0.34
N PHE A 186 -2.63 13.50 -0.59
CA PHE A 186 -3.35 12.23 -0.63
C PHE A 186 -3.09 11.45 0.65
N LEU A 187 -4.12 11.31 1.48
CA LEU A 187 -4.03 10.52 2.71
C LEU A 187 -4.18 9.03 2.38
N VAL A 188 -3.18 8.26 2.82
CA VAL A 188 -3.06 6.81 2.57
C VAL A 188 -2.79 6.05 3.86
N ASP A 189 -3.05 4.74 3.84
CA ASP A 189 -2.72 3.87 4.96
C ASP A 189 -1.19 3.69 5.11
N VAL A 190 -0.76 3.32 6.31
CA VAL A 190 0.65 3.10 6.65
C VAL A 190 1.26 2.00 5.77
N LYS A 191 0.49 0.95 5.44
CA LYS A 191 0.95 -0.14 4.56
C LYS A 191 1.31 0.35 3.15
N THR A 192 0.56 1.32 2.63
CA THR A 192 0.77 1.92 1.30
C THR A 192 2.11 2.66 1.20
N ARG A 193 2.69 3.12 2.32
CA ARG A 193 3.98 3.83 2.33
C ARG A 193 5.11 3.02 1.71
N ARG A 194 5.19 1.72 2.02
CA ARG A 194 6.25 0.84 1.48
C ARG A 194 6.12 0.66 -0.03
N LEU A 195 4.88 0.52 -0.52
CA LEU A 195 4.57 0.46 -1.96
C LEU A 195 5.04 1.73 -2.68
N LEU A 196 4.75 2.89 -2.11
CA LEU A 196 5.10 4.19 -2.69
C LEU A 196 6.61 4.38 -2.77
N THR A 197 7.37 3.94 -1.75
CA THR A 197 8.83 3.96 -1.77
C THR A 197 9.41 3.11 -2.92
N GLU A 198 8.86 1.92 -3.17
CA GLU A 198 9.32 1.09 -4.30
C GLU A 198 9.00 1.72 -5.66
N ILE A 199 7.84 2.39 -5.79
CA ILE A 199 7.49 3.16 -7.00
C ILE A 199 8.49 4.30 -7.20
N ASP A 200 8.85 5.04 -6.14
CA ASP A 200 9.85 6.10 -6.21
C ASP A 200 11.24 5.57 -6.60
N ASN A 201 11.66 4.43 -6.05
CA ASN A 201 12.92 3.79 -6.42
C ASN A 201 12.96 3.44 -7.92
N ILE A 202 11.86 2.89 -8.45
CA ILE A 202 11.75 2.56 -9.87
C ILE A 202 11.68 3.82 -10.72
N ALA A 203 10.93 4.85 -10.32
CA ALA A 203 10.86 6.11 -11.03
C ALA A 203 12.25 6.79 -11.11
N TYR A 204 13.02 6.71 -10.05
CA TYR A 204 14.40 7.20 -10.00
C TYR A 204 15.32 6.37 -10.92
N MET A 205 15.31 5.05 -10.79
CA MET A 205 16.16 4.15 -11.60
C MET A 205 15.83 4.23 -13.10
N MET A 206 14.54 4.23 -13.44
CA MET A 206 14.09 4.14 -14.83
C MET A 206 13.95 5.49 -15.51
N ILE A 207 13.48 6.53 -14.81
CA ILE A 207 13.15 7.81 -15.45
C ILE A 207 13.94 9.00 -14.87
N GLY A 208 14.74 8.77 -13.83
CA GLY A 208 15.54 9.83 -13.20
C GLY A 208 14.70 10.86 -12.44
N HIS A 209 13.42 10.56 -12.19
CA HIS A 209 12.55 11.41 -11.39
C HIS A 209 12.59 10.96 -9.93
N ALA A 210 13.08 11.84 -9.05
CA ALA A 210 12.95 11.66 -7.62
C ALA A 210 11.60 12.18 -7.11
N ASN A 211 11.11 11.60 -6.01
CA ASN A 211 9.94 12.07 -5.26
C ASN A 211 8.63 12.10 -6.05
N THR A 212 8.37 11.07 -6.86
CA THR A 212 7.08 10.88 -7.55
C THR A 212 5.93 10.57 -6.59
N THR A 213 6.18 10.32 -5.30
CA THR A 213 5.14 10.08 -4.28
C THR A 213 5.09 11.09 -3.13
N HIS A 214 5.71 12.27 -3.28
CA HIS A 214 5.82 13.27 -2.19
C HIS A 214 4.49 13.77 -1.60
N ASN A 215 3.42 13.77 -2.39
CA ASN A 215 2.10 14.23 -1.95
C ASN A 215 1.28 13.17 -1.20
N PHE A 216 1.80 11.95 -1.05
CA PHE A 216 1.15 10.91 -0.27
C PHE A 216 1.59 10.98 1.20
N MET A 217 0.62 11.08 2.11
CA MET A 217 0.87 11.20 3.54
C MET A 217 0.09 10.17 4.33
N THR A 218 0.72 9.55 5.34
CA THR A 218 0.04 8.57 6.21
C THR A 218 -0.57 9.18 7.47
N LYS A 219 -0.23 10.44 7.77
CA LYS A 219 -0.74 11.19 8.92
C LYS A 219 -1.12 12.58 8.46
N TYR A 220 -2.25 13.05 8.96
CA TYR A 220 -2.68 14.42 8.76
C TYR A 220 -1.89 15.36 9.69
N HIS A 221 -1.58 16.56 9.21
CA HIS A 221 -0.99 17.64 9.99
C HIS A 221 -1.93 18.83 10.00
N GLU A 222 -2.03 19.50 11.15
CA GLU A 222 -2.88 20.66 11.41
C GLU A 222 -2.66 21.83 10.43
N SER A 223 -1.47 21.92 9.82
CA SER A 223 -1.13 22.92 8.81
C SER A 223 -1.76 22.69 7.43
N HIS A 224 -2.41 21.55 7.20
CA HIS A 224 -2.98 21.20 5.90
C HIS A 224 -4.45 21.61 5.80
N ASP A 225 -4.80 22.35 4.75
CA ASP A 225 -6.20 22.67 4.45
C ASP A 225 -6.96 21.41 3.98
N TYR A 226 -8.15 21.19 4.55
CA TYR A 226 -9.08 20.13 4.17
C TYR A 226 -9.45 20.22 2.68
N ASN A 227 -9.44 21.43 2.09
CA ASN A 227 -9.70 21.62 0.66
C ASN A 227 -8.66 20.95 -0.24
N ASN A 228 -7.44 20.76 0.26
CA ASN A 228 -6.33 20.16 -0.48
C ASN A 228 -6.14 18.67 -0.15
N CYS A 229 -6.77 18.17 0.91
CA CYS A 229 -6.70 16.77 1.29
C CYS A 229 -7.68 15.89 0.49
N ARG A 230 -7.20 14.73 0.04
CA ARG A 230 -7.98 13.71 -0.66
C ARG A 230 -7.77 12.36 0.02
N LEU A 231 -8.80 11.53 0.05
CA LEU A 231 -8.71 10.17 0.60
C LEU A 231 -8.49 9.14 -0.51
N LEU A 232 -7.60 8.18 -0.25
CA LEU A 232 -7.35 7.05 -1.14
C LEU A 232 -7.47 5.75 -0.35
N LYS A 233 -8.35 4.87 -0.81
CA LYS A 233 -8.59 3.56 -0.19
C LYS A 233 -7.73 2.51 -0.87
N THR A 234 -6.91 1.84 -0.08
CA THR A 234 -6.16 0.64 -0.49
C THR A 234 -6.74 -0.61 0.16
N ASN A 235 -6.56 -1.76 -0.49
CA ASN A 235 -6.95 -3.05 0.05
C ASN A 235 -5.96 -3.47 1.17
N GLU A 236 -6.47 -4.13 2.21
CA GLU A 236 -5.67 -4.47 3.41
C GLU A 236 -4.83 -5.76 3.22
N VAL A 237 -5.12 -6.53 2.17
CA VAL A 237 -4.63 -7.89 1.94
C VAL A 237 -3.80 -7.95 0.65
N TYR A 238 -2.53 -7.55 0.70
CA TYR A 238 -1.58 -7.88 -0.37
C TYR A 238 -0.17 -8.16 0.18
N SER A 239 0.52 -9.15 -0.40
CA SER A 239 1.90 -9.49 -0.03
C SER A 239 2.87 -8.53 -0.70
N MET A 240 3.74 -7.92 0.12
CA MET A 240 4.72 -6.93 -0.34
C MET A 240 5.86 -7.56 -1.15
N ASP A 241 6.29 -8.77 -0.80
CA ASP A 241 7.42 -9.43 -1.46
C ASP A 241 7.08 -9.79 -2.91
N LEU A 242 5.88 -10.32 -3.12
CA LEU A 242 5.34 -10.55 -4.47
C LEU A 242 5.26 -9.26 -5.29
N TRP A 243 4.97 -8.15 -4.62
CA TRP A 243 4.79 -6.87 -5.29
C TRP A 243 6.11 -6.24 -5.73
N LYS A 244 7.17 -6.40 -4.94
CA LYS A 244 8.50 -5.90 -5.29
C LYS A 244 9.04 -6.56 -6.55
N ASP A 245 8.96 -7.89 -6.63
CA ASP A 245 9.42 -8.66 -7.79
C ASP A 245 8.63 -8.32 -9.05
N LEU A 246 7.33 -8.08 -8.89
CA LEU A 246 6.46 -7.72 -9.99
C LEU A 246 6.74 -6.29 -10.49
N LEU A 247 6.87 -5.32 -9.57
CA LEU A 247 7.21 -3.95 -9.89
C LEU A 247 8.54 -3.82 -10.64
N GLN A 248 9.55 -4.65 -10.34
CA GLN A 248 10.79 -4.66 -11.12
C GLN A 248 10.59 -5.05 -12.59
N LYS A 249 9.60 -5.92 -12.88
CA LYS A 249 9.31 -6.38 -14.25
C LYS A 249 8.43 -5.41 -15.03
N ILE A 250 7.42 -4.83 -14.37
CA ILE A 250 6.39 -4.00 -15.02
C ILE A 250 6.54 -2.50 -14.71
N GLY A 251 7.56 -2.09 -13.96
CA GLY A 251 7.68 -0.73 -13.44
C GLY A 251 7.69 0.34 -14.52
N LEU A 252 8.36 0.08 -15.64
CA LEU A 252 8.39 1.01 -16.77
C LEU A 252 7.03 1.13 -17.47
N ASP A 253 6.33 0.00 -17.66
CA ASP A 253 4.99 -0.04 -18.21
C ASP A 253 4.02 0.75 -17.32
N LEU A 254 4.12 0.57 -16.00
CA LEU A 254 3.30 1.27 -15.01
C LEU A 254 3.48 2.79 -15.09
N LEU A 255 4.73 3.27 -15.18
CA LEU A 255 5.03 4.70 -15.29
C LEU A 255 4.57 5.30 -16.62
N CYS A 256 4.70 4.57 -17.73
CA CYS A 256 4.21 5.02 -19.04
C CYS A 256 2.68 5.08 -19.08
N VAL A 257 2.00 4.08 -18.50
CA VAL A 257 0.53 4.07 -18.38
C VAL A 257 0.05 5.20 -17.45
N ALA A 258 0.75 5.47 -16.35
CA ALA A 258 0.47 6.60 -15.46
C ALA A 258 0.58 7.94 -16.20
N ALA A 259 1.68 8.14 -16.93
CA ALA A 259 1.89 9.35 -17.75
C ALA A 259 0.80 9.50 -18.82
N HIS A 260 0.42 8.42 -19.51
CA HIS A 260 -0.68 8.42 -20.47
C HIS A 260 -2.00 8.86 -19.83
N TYR A 261 -2.34 8.37 -18.64
CA TYR A 261 -3.58 8.75 -17.96
C TYR A 261 -3.60 10.21 -17.52
N SER A 262 -2.51 10.75 -16.98
CA SER A 262 -2.41 12.18 -16.66
C SER A 262 -2.49 13.06 -17.91
N ALA A 263 -1.90 12.65 -19.03
CA ALA A 263 -2.02 13.38 -20.29
C ALA A 263 -3.45 13.32 -20.85
N ARG A 264 -4.12 12.16 -20.76
CA ARG A 264 -5.47 11.93 -21.28
C ARG A 264 -6.55 12.67 -20.51
N TYR A 265 -6.46 12.70 -19.18
CA TYR A 265 -7.45 13.33 -18.31
C TYR A 265 -7.06 14.73 -17.85
N GLU A 266 -5.90 15.22 -18.28
CA GLU A 266 -5.27 16.49 -17.89
C GLU A 266 -4.83 16.54 -16.42
N THR A 267 -5.72 16.19 -15.50
CA THR A 267 -5.47 16.10 -14.05
C THR A 267 -6.26 14.97 -13.39
N SER A 268 -5.78 14.51 -12.24
CA SER A 268 -6.45 13.60 -11.32
C SER A 268 -7.78 14.15 -10.80
N GLU A 269 -7.92 15.46 -10.59
CA GLU A 269 -9.20 16.08 -10.23
C GLU A 269 -10.24 15.98 -11.36
N ASN A 270 -9.83 16.23 -12.61
CA ASN A 270 -10.71 16.08 -13.78
C ASN A 270 -11.20 14.64 -13.95
N TYR A 271 -10.34 13.66 -13.67
CA TYR A 271 -10.75 12.25 -13.65
C TYR A 271 -11.86 11.99 -12.62
N ILE A 272 -11.68 12.47 -11.38
CA ILE A 272 -12.68 12.31 -10.31
C ILE A 272 -14.00 13.01 -10.62
N MET A 273 -13.94 14.20 -11.23
CA MET A 273 -15.15 14.97 -11.50
C MET A 273 -16.00 14.37 -12.62
N ASN A 274 -15.36 13.86 -13.68
CA ASN A 274 -16.03 13.54 -14.94
C ASN A 274 -16.13 12.04 -15.25
N LYS A 275 -15.30 11.19 -14.63
CA LYS A 275 -15.21 9.75 -14.98
C LYS A 275 -15.30 8.79 -13.79
N ALA A 276 -14.99 9.23 -12.58
CA ALA A 276 -15.06 8.37 -11.41
C ALA A 276 -16.52 8.07 -10.99
N ASP A 277 -16.71 6.89 -10.41
CA ASP A 277 -18.00 6.49 -9.86
C ASP A 277 -18.39 7.37 -8.67
N SER A 278 -19.70 7.50 -8.42
CA SER A 278 -20.24 8.30 -7.31
C SER A 278 -19.66 7.90 -5.95
N VAL A 279 -19.43 6.61 -5.72
CA VAL A 279 -18.83 6.08 -4.49
C VAL A 279 -17.38 6.55 -4.32
N LEU A 280 -16.56 6.42 -5.37
CA LEU A 280 -15.16 6.86 -5.35
C LEU A 280 -15.07 8.37 -5.17
N LYS A 281 -15.88 9.13 -5.90
CA LYS A 281 -15.94 10.59 -5.81
C LYS A 281 -16.31 11.06 -4.40
N THR A 282 -17.33 10.46 -3.80
CA THR A 282 -17.80 10.82 -2.46
C THR A 282 -16.73 10.54 -1.39
N TYR A 283 -16.06 9.39 -1.48
CA TYR A 283 -15.00 9.03 -0.55
C TYR A 283 -13.75 9.90 -0.71
N THR A 284 -13.26 10.08 -1.94
CA THR A 284 -12.05 10.85 -2.21
C THR A 284 -12.19 12.33 -1.85
N LEU A 285 -13.38 12.92 -2.05
CA LEU A 285 -13.69 14.30 -1.70
C LEU A 285 -14.28 14.46 -0.29
N PHE A 286 -14.25 13.41 0.54
CA PHE A 286 -14.89 13.43 1.86
C PHE A 286 -14.39 14.59 2.73
N LEU A 287 -13.06 14.80 2.81
CA LEU A 287 -12.48 15.89 3.61
C LEU A 287 -12.76 17.27 3.01
N LYS A 288 -12.74 17.40 1.68
CA LYS A 288 -13.08 18.65 0.99
C LYS A 288 -14.53 19.07 1.25
N ASN A 289 -15.43 18.11 1.35
CA ASN A 289 -16.87 18.36 1.45
C ASN A 289 -17.40 18.40 2.89
N ASN A 290 -16.57 18.13 3.91
CA ASN A 290 -17.01 18.08 5.30
C ASN A 290 -16.07 18.85 6.21
N THR A 291 -16.62 19.67 7.08
CA THR A 291 -15.85 20.32 8.16
C THR A 291 -15.60 19.34 9.31
N GLN A 292 -14.63 19.67 10.18
CA GLN A 292 -14.36 18.89 11.40
C GLN A 292 -15.64 18.63 12.22
N GLN A 293 -16.45 19.67 12.41
CA GLN A 293 -17.73 19.57 13.14
C GLN A 293 -18.70 18.60 12.46
N GLN A 294 -18.86 18.68 11.13
CA GLN A 294 -19.77 17.80 10.39
C GLN A 294 -19.34 16.32 10.45
N ILE A 295 -18.04 16.04 10.47
CA ILE A 295 -17.54 14.66 10.63
C ILE A 295 -17.89 14.14 12.02
N VAL A 296 -17.72 14.96 13.06
CA VAL A 296 -18.10 14.58 14.43
C VAL A 296 -19.62 14.41 14.56
N ASP A 297 -20.41 15.29 13.95
CA ASP A 297 -21.88 15.19 13.95
C ASP A 297 -22.35 13.88 13.27
N LYS A 298 -21.72 13.49 12.15
CA LYS A 298 -21.95 12.19 11.50
C LYS A 298 -21.61 11.02 12.42
N PHE A 299 -20.48 11.08 13.12
CA PHE A 299 -20.11 10.06 14.10
C PHE A 299 -21.14 9.96 15.23
N ILE A 300 -21.54 11.09 15.83
CA ILE A 300 -22.52 11.11 16.93
C ILE A 300 -23.83 10.46 16.47
N SER A 301 -24.32 10.83 15.29
CA SER A 301 -25.57 10.27 14.75
C SER A 301 -25.51 8.75 14.48
N HIS A 302 -24.32 8.21 14.17
CA HIS A 302 -24.14 6.80 13.84
C HIS A 302 -23.86 5.93 15.08
N SER A 303 -23.01 6.44 15.98
CA SER A 303 -22.38 5.66 17.04
C SER A 303 -22.97 5.93 18.42
N ILE A 304 -23.67 7.05 18.62
CA ILE A 304 -24.13 7.50 19.94
C ILE A 304 -25.66 7.63 19.95
N GLN A 305 -26.28 7.06 20.98
CA GLN A 305 -27.71 7.18 21.26
C GLN A 305 -27.88 8.06 22.50
N LYS A 306 -28.72 9.10 22.37
CA LYS A 306 -29.12 9.94 23.51
C LYS A 306 -30.22 9.22 24.27
N VAL A 307 -30.09 9.15 25.58
CA VAL A 307 -31.12 8.61 26.45
C VAL A 307 -31.92 9.78 27.00
N SER A 308 -33.17 9.93 26.56
CA SER A 308 -34.13 10.81 27.22
C SER A 308 -34.62 10.13 28.49
N ILE A 309 -34.42 10.78 29.63
CA ILE A 309 -35.15 10.43 30.85
C ILE A 309 -36.55 11.01 30.66
N ASP A 310 -37.46 10.21 30.09
CA ASP A 310 -38.87 10.60 30.07
C ASP A 310 -39.34 10.74 31.52
N SER A 311 -39.61 11.97 31.92
CA SER A 311 -40.05 12.32 33.27
C SER A 311 -41.53 11.99 33.52
N ASN A 312 -42.18 11.27 32.61
CA ASN A 312 -43.58 10.88 32.71
C ASN A 312 -43.71 9.35 32.73
N ALA A 313 -43.29 8.74 33.83
CA ALA A 313 -43.97 7.54 34.31
C ALA A 313 -45.21 8.02 35.07
N ASP A 314 -46.26 8.38 34.32
CA ASP A 314 -47.56 8.64 34.90
C ASP A 314 -48.06 7.37 35.59
N LEU A 315 -48.58 7.59 36.79
CA LEU A 315 -49.25 6.62 37.64
C LEU A 315 -50.52 6.11 36.97
N ASP A 316 -50.44 5.01 36.22
CA ASP A 316 -51.63 4.23 35.86
C ASP A 316 -51.75 2.99 36.75
N LEU A 317 -52.35 3.21 37.93
CA LEU A 317 -53.05 2.20 38.70
C LEU A 317 -54.48 2.05 38.15
N ASN A 318 -54.85 0.79 37.90
CA ASN A 318 -56.19 0.24 37.62
C ASN A 318 -56.75 0.33 36.18
N SER A 319 -56.79 -0.81 35.49
CA SER A 319 -58.01 -1.66 35.46
C SER A 319 -57.83 -2.94 34.60
N ASN A 320 -58.00 -4.10 35.27
CA ASN A 320 -58.54 -5.41 34.83
C ASN A 320 -58.37 -5.84 33.35
N SER A 321 -57.89 -7.05 33.01
CA SER A 321 -58.59 -8.32 33.29
C SER A 321 -57.78 -9.56 32.82
N SER A 322 -57.80 -10.63 33.63
CA SER A 322 -57.66 -12.09 33.32
C SER A 322 -56.35 -12.60 32.66
N SER A 323 -55.67 -13.66 33.10
CA SER A 323 -56.13 -14.92 33.73
C SER A 323 -55.01 -15.68 34.46
N HIS A 324 -55.39 -16.38 35.54
CA HIS A 324 -54.78 -17.54 36.25
C HIS A 324 -53.58 -18.26 35.59
N MET A 325 -52.55 -18.72 36.32
CA MET A 325 -52.60 -19.58 37.52
C MET A 325 -51.53 -19.31 38.59
N GLN A 326 -52.04 -19.37 39.83
CA GLN A 326 -51.51 -19.82 41.14
C GLN A 326 -50.41 -20.91 41.11
N GLN A 327 -49.59 -21.19 42.14
CA GLN A 327 -49.70 -20.91 43.59
C GLN A 327 -48.40 -21.25 44.37
N SER A 328 -48.19 -20.49 45.46
CA SER A 328 -47.75 -20.90 46.82
C SER A 328 -46.29 -21.36 47.05
N ILE A 329 -45.63 -21.08 48.18
CA ILE A 329 -46.08 -21.07 49.59
C ILE A 329 -45.29 -20.01 50.41
N TYR A 330 -45.97 -19.29 51.31
CA TYR A 330 -45.41 -18.53 52.44
C TYR A 330 -45.46 -19.35 53.73
N GLY A 331 -44.53 -19.09 54.65
CA GLY A 331 -44.61 -19.54 56.04
C GLY A 331 -43.84 -18.65 57.03
N THR A 332 -44.60 -17.75 57.69
CA THR A 332 -44.50 -17.33 59.11
C THR A 332 -43.25 -16.61 59.68
N SER A 333 -43.47 -15.38 60.17
CA SER A 333 -42.75 -14.63 61.24
C SER A 333 -43.29 -15.03 62.65
N PRO A 334 -42.85 -14.50 63.84
CA PRO A 334 -42.06 -13.27 64.13
C PRO A 334 -41.10 -13.27 65.37
N GLN A 335 -40.51 -12.07 65.64
CA GLN A 335 -39.90 -11.54 66.90
C GLN A 335 -38.35 -11.58 67.01
N LEU A 336 -37.59 -10.57 67.47
CA LEU A 336 -37.84 -9.33 68.23
C LEU A 336 -36.63 -8.35 68.13
N SER A 337 -36.89 -7.03 68.29
CA SER A 337 -35.98 -5.92 68.69
C SER A 337 -34.82 -5.52 67.74
N SER A 338 -34.52 -4.26 67.39
CA SER A 338 -34.72 -2.94 68.03
C SER A 338 -34.64 -1.79 66.98
N SER A 339 -35.30 -0.67 67.30
CA SER A 339 -35.47 0.63 66.62
C SER A 339 -34.17 1.46 66.34
N PRO A 340 -34.20 2.69 65.76
CA PRO A 340 -35.21 3.39 64.91
C PRO A 340 -34.64 4.07 63.63
N ILE A 341 -35.52 4.25 62.64
CA ILE A 341 -35.75 5.47 61.82
C ILE A 341 -34.54 6.35 61.45
N GLU A 342 -34.14 6.30 60.17
CA GLU A 342 -33.70 7.50 59.44
C GLU A 342 -34.16 7.44 57.96
N SER A 343 -35.05 8.39 57.64
CA SER A 343 -35.54 8.87 56.32
C SER A 343 -35.39 8.00 55.07
N GLY A 344 -36.54 7.57 54.54
CA GLY A 344 -36.75 6.89 53.26
C GLY A 344 -36.53 7.73 51.99
N ALA A 345 -35.45 8.51 51.92
CA ALA A 345 -34.96 9.11 50.68
C ALA A 345 -33.83 8.28 50.01
N GLY A 346 -33.22 7.35 50.74
CA GLY A 346 -32.04 6.59 50.28
C GLY A 346 -32.32 5.35 49.42
N PHE A 347 -33.56 4.89 49.31
CA PHE A 347 -33.87 3.61 48.65
C PHE A 347 -34.44 3.73 47.22
N LEU A 348 -34.87 4.94 46.80
CA LEU A 348 -35.37 5.18 45.43
C LEU A 348 -34.30 5.72 44.47
N MET A 349 -33.05 5.89 44.92
CA MET A 349 -31.96 6.44 44.10
C MET A 349 -30.96 5.38 43.60
N LYS A 350 -31.35 4.09 43.57
CA LYS A 350 -30.45 2.99 43.14
C LYS A 350 -30.87 2.28 41.85
N LYS A 351 -31.69 2.93 41.02
CA LYS A 351 -32.04 2.44 39.68
C LYS A 351 -32.22 3.54 38.64
N ALA A 352 -31.43 4.62 38.76
CA ALA A 352 -31.13 5.44 37.59
C ALA A 352 -29.92 4.78 36.91
N PHE A 353 -30.12 4.17 35.74
CA PHE A 353 -28.99 3.85 34.88
C PHE A 353 -28.31 5.19 34.55
N ASN A 354 -27.19 5.48 35.21
CA ASN A 354 -26.33 6.59 34.80
C ASN A 354 -25.68 6.17 33.48
N TYR A 355 -26.38 6.41 32.37
CA TYR A 355 -25.84 6.23 31.04
C TYR A 355 -24.75 7.26 30.82
N ALA A 356 -23.52 6.86 31.10
CA ALA A 356 -22.36 7.70 30.97
C ALA A 356 -21.25 6.98 30.20
N ILE A 357 -20.59 7.70 29.30
CA ILE A 357 -19.46 7.21 28.50
C ILE A 357 -18.22 7.98 28.92
N SER A 358 -17.20 7.29 29.42
CA SER A 358 -15.90 7.92 29.71
C SER A 358 -15.22 8.40 28.42
N TRP A 359 -14.33 9.40 28.52
CA TRP A 359 -13.53 9.85 27.38
C TRP A 359 -12.75 8.71 26.70
N LYS A 360 -12.19 7.78 27.48
CA LYS A 360 -11.46 6.61 26.95
C LYS A 360 -12.37 5.76 26.05
N ASN A 361 -13.57 5.45 26.53
CA ASN A 361 -14.55 4.70 25.75
C ASN A 361 -15.04 5.48 24.53
N MET A 362 -15.31 6.79 24.65
CA MET A 362 -15.72 7.65 23.54
C MET A 362 -14.64 7.71 22.46
N HIS A 363 -13.37 7.84 22.85
CA HIS A 363 -12.23 7.88 21.95
C HIS A 363 -12.00 6.53 21.25
N TYR A 364 -12.25 5.41 21.93
CA TYR A 364 -12.27 4.10 21.30
C TYR A 364 -13.36 3.99 20.22
N LEU A 365 -14.60 4.38 20.55
CA LEU A 365 -15.72 4.39 19.59
C LEU A 365 -15.41 5.24 18.36
N TRP A 366 -14.77 6.41 18.56
CA TRP A 366 -14.31 7.25 17.47
C TRP A 366 -13.31 6.52 16.57
N LYS A 367 -12.28 5.88 17.14
CA LYS A 367 -11.30 5.10 16.36
C LYS A 367 -11.96 3.92 15.63
N GLN A 368 -12.92 3.25 16.26
CA GLN A 368 -13.66 2.14 15.66
C GLN A 368 -14.49 2.62 14.46
N TYR A 369 -15.17 3.76 14.59
CA TYR A 369 -15.88 4.40 13.49
C TYR A 369 -14.94 4.74 12.32
N LEU A 370 -13.81 5.40 12.60
CA LEU A 370 -12.83 5.73 11.57
C LEU A 370 -12.34 4.47 10.83
N SER A 371 -12.03 3.40 11.56
CA SER A 371 -11.63 2.12 10.98
C SER A 371 -12.72 1.51 10.10
N ALA A 372 -13.97 1.49 10.55
CA ALA A 372 -15.11 0.93 9.81
C ALA A 372 -15.37 1.64 8.47
N PHE A 373 -15.14 2.97 8.42
CA PHE A 373 -15.29 3.77 7.22
C PHE A 373 -13.97 3.98 6.43
N SER A 374 -12.87 3.33 6.86
CA SER A 374 -11.52 3.50 6.28
C SER A 374 -11.01 4.95 6.30
N LEU A 375 -11.44 5.76 7.28
CA LEU A 375 -11.09 7.17 7.38
C LEU A 375 -9.80 7.37 8.21
N PRO A 376 -8.88 8.26 7.79
CA PRO A 376 -7.73 8.63 8.62
C PRO A 376 -8.17 9.48 9.81
N ASN A 377 -7.40 9.43 10.90
CA ASN A 377 -7.62 10.32 12.02
C ASN A 377 -7.11 11.73 11.71
N VAL A 378 -8.03 12.61 11.33
CA VAL A 378 -7.76 14.01 10.92
C VAL A 378 -8.06 15.04 12.01
N ILE A 379 -8.61 14.60 13.14
CA ILE A 379 -8.96 15.48 14.27
C ILE A 379 -8.09 15.09 15.46
N TYR A 380 -7.33 16.05 15.98
CA TYR A 380 -6.51 15.85 17.16
C TYR A 380 -7.38 15.59 18.39
N SER A 381 -6.88 14.77 19.31
CA SER A 381 -7.61 14.30 20.51
C SER A 381 -8.22 15.44 21.33
N ASN A 382 -7.49 16.55 21.52
CA ASN A 382 -7.95 17.70 22.31
C ASN A 382 -9.06 18.48 21.60
N THR A 383 -8.89 18.72 20.31
CA THR A 383 -9.90 19.38 19.46
C THR A 383 -11.17 18.53 19.39
N LEU A 384 -11.02 17.22 19.21
CA LEU A 384 -12.13 16.26 19.22
C LEU A 384 -12.90 16.31 20.56
N LYS A 385 -12.18 16.28 21.69
CA LYS A 385 -12.79 16.39 23.02
C LYS A 385 -13.57 17.69 23.18
N THR A 386 -13.02 18.80 22.69
CA THR A 386 -13.67 20.13 22.72
C THR A 386 -14.97 20.12 21.92
N ILE A 387 -14.95 19.59 20.69
CA ILE A 387 -16.15 19.47 19.85
C ILE A 387 -17.21 18.59 20.52
N PHE A 388 -16.81 17.50 21.18
CA PHE A 388 -17.77 16.66 21.92
C PHE A 388 -18.38 17.40 23.11
N LYS A 389 -17.61 18.19 23.87
CA LYS A 389 -18.13 19.00 24.97
C LYS A 389 -19.17 20.03 24.51
N GLU A 390 -19.04 20.55 23.28
CA GLU A 390 -20.03 21.46 22.70
C GLU A 390 -21.33 20.77 22.27
N ARG A 391 -21.27 19.47 21.93
CA ARG A 391 -22.40 18.70 21.37
C ARG A 391 -23.12 17.81 22.38
N LEU A 392 -22.43 17.39 23.44
CA LEU A 392 -22.90 16.43 24.44
C LEU A 392 -22.74 17.01 25.84
N GLN A 393 -23.61 16.59 26.77
CA GLN A 393 -23.48 16.95 28.17
C GLN A 393 -22.24 16.26 28.76
N TYR A 394 -21.32 17.04 29.33
CA TYR A 394 -20.05 16.54 29.84
C TYR A 394 -19.85 16.95 31.29
N GLN A 395 -19.31 16.02 32.09
CA GLN A 395 -19.00 16.21 33.50
C GLN A 395 -17.47 16.19 33.71
N ASP A 396 -16.89 17.33 34.09
CA ASP A 396 -15.43 17.48 34.20
C ASP A 396 -14.82 16.62 35.31
N LEU A 397 -15.51 16.40 36.43
CA LEU A 397 -15.01 15.64 37.58
C LEU A 397 -14.77 14.15 37.29
N GLY A 398 -15.50 13.57 36.33
CA GLY A 398 -15.42 12.14 35.98
C GLY A 398 -14.83 11.84 34.60
N ASP A 399 -14.48 12.87 33.82
CA ASP A 399 -14.16 12.76 32.39
C ASP A 399 -15.19 11.95 31.59
N THR A 400 -16.47 12.23 31.84
CA THR A 400 -17.60 11.43 31.33
C THR A 400 -18.64 12.28 30.60
N PHE A 401 -19.20 11.73 29.54
CA PHE A 401 -20.37 12.26 28.85
C PHE A 401 -21.62 11.59 29.42
N VAL A 402 -22.60 12.37 29.84
CA VAL A 402 -23.83 11.88 30.49
C VAL A 402 -25.01 11.80 29.52
N ASN A 403 -26.00 10.98 29.85
CA ASN A 403 -27.22 10.73 29.06
C ASN A 403 -26.95 10.20 27.65
N VAL A 404 -25.86 9.45 27.49
CA VAL A 404 -25.44 8.86 26.22
C VAL A 404 -25.05 7.39 26.38
N THR A 405 -25.37 6.59 25.37
CA THR A 405 -24.97 5.19 25.26
C THR A 405 -24.59 4.85 23.81
N SER A 406 -24.01 3.67 23.58
CA SER A 406 -23.65 3.17 22.26
C SER A 406 -23.85 1.68 22.20
N LYS A 407 -24.36 1.20 21.05
CA LYS A 407 -24.57 -0.22 20.77
C LYS A 407 -23.27 -1.05 20.78
N TYR A 408 -22.11 -0.41 20.68
CA TYR A 408 -20.81 -1.07 20.68
C TYR A 408 -20.19 -1.16 22.09
N LEU A 409 -20.72 -0.43 23.08
CA LEU A 409 -20.14 -0.42 24.43
C LEU A 409 -20.32 -1.71 25.22
N PRO A 410 -21.46 -2.44 25.16
CA PRO A 410 -21.60 -3.68 25.92
C PRO A 410 -20.44 -4.65 25.67
N LEU A 411 -20.11 -4.89 24.39
CA LEU A 411 -18.98 -5.75 24.02
C LEU A 411 -17.63 -5.25 24.57
N VAL A 412 -17.39 -3.93 24.53
CA VAL A 412 -16.16 -3.33 25.08
C VAL A 412 -16.11 -3.51 26.60
N SER A 413 -17.22 -3.28 27.29
CA SER A 413 -17.34 -3.46 28.73
C SER A 413 -17.16 -4.91 29.14
N ASP A 414 -17.78 -5.85 28.43
CA ASP A 414 -17.64 -7.29 28.68
C ASP A 414 -16.18 -7.72 28.50
N PHE A 415 -15.50 -7.23 27.46
CA PHE A 415 -14.09 -7.53 27.24
C PHE A 415 -13.18 -6.94 28.31
N LEU A 416 -13.43 -5.71 28.76
CA LEU A 416 -12.65 -5.11 29.85
C LEU A 416 -12.85 -5.85 31.18
N ALA A 417 -14.09 -6.26 31.48
CA ALA A 417 -14.37 -7.09 32.66
C ALA A 417 -13.66 -8.45 32.58
N PHE A 418 -13.73 -9.12 31.42
CA PHE A 418 -12.96 -10.33 31.17
C PHE A 418 -11.46 -10.11 31.41
N TRP A 419 -10.89 -9.03 30.85
CA TRP A 419 -9.47 -8.76 30.98
C TRP A 419 -9.09 -8.52 32.45
N ASP A 420 -9.82 -7.69 33.17
CA ASP A 420 -9.52 -7.35 34.56
C ASP A 420 -9.73 -8.53 35.53
N GLU A 421 -10.67 -9.45 35.25
CA GLU A 421 -10.94 -10.62 36.10
C GLU A 421 -10.06 -11.82 35.80
N THR A 422 -9.64 -12.00 34.55
CA THR A 422 -9.03 -13.25 34.10
C THR A 422 -7.56 -13.12 33.72
N ILE A 423 -7.08 -11.92 33.39
CA ILE A 423 -5.74 -11.72 32.86
C ILE A 423 -4.82 -11.10 33.91
N ASN A 424 -3.73 -11.79 34.22
CA ASN A 424 -2.68 -11.27 35.09
C ASN A 424 -1.47 -10.86 34.25
N MET A 425 -0.94 -9.66 34.52
CA MET A 425 0.33 -9.21 33.96
C MET A 425 1.44 -9.58 34.94
N SER A 426 2.42 -10.34 34.47
CA SER A 426 3.61 -10.64 35.26
C SER A 426 4.58 -9.46 35.09
N GLU A 427 4.55 -8.53 36.04
CA GLU A 427 5.54 -7.45 36.12
C GLU A 427 6.90 -8.07 36.49
N GLY A 428 7.89 -7.93 35.61
CA GLY A 428 9.23 -8.46 35.84
C GLY A 428 9.95 -7.77 37.00
N MET A 429 10.76 -8.56 37.69
CA MET A 429 11.71 -8.25 38.78
C MET A 429 11.20 -8.46 40.22
N THR A 430 10.99 -9.71 40.62
CA THR A 430 11.36 -10.13 41.99
C THR A 430 12.86 -10.46 41.99
N GLU A 431 13.64 -9.78 42.83
CA GLU A 431 15.08 -9.97 43.06
C GLU A 431 15.39 -11.31 43.78
N GLU A 432 14.66 -12.38 43.48
CA GLU A 432 14.84 -13.72 44.05
C GLU A 432 15.62 -14.59 43.03
N PRO A 433 16.89 -14.93 43.28
CA PRO A 433 17.79 -15.55 42.29
C PRO A 433 17.44 -16.98 41.85
N ASN A 434 16.36 -17.58 42.37
CA ASN A 434 16.14 -19.03 42.33
C ASN A 434 14.82 -19.49 41.69
N GLU A 435 13.96 -18.59 41.21
CA GLU A 435 12.79 -19.00 40.40
C GLU A 435 13.07 -18.70 38.93
N SER A 436 13.10 -19.74 38.10
CA SER A 436 13.18 -19.58 36.65
C SER A 436 11.90 -18.91 36.16
N TYR A 437 11.94 -17.59 36.00
CA TYR A 437 10.84 -16.83 35.42
C TYR A 437 10.62 -17.31 33.98
N PHE A 438 9.43 -17.85 33.72
CA PHE A 438 9.03 -18.25 32.37
C PHE A 438 8.18 -17.16 31.74
N ASP A 439 8.67 -16.60 30.63
CA ASP A 439 7.97 -15.57 29.87
C ASP A 439 6.70 -16.15 29.21
N ASN A 440 5.58 -16.03 29.93
CA ASN A 440 4.26 -16.42 29.45
C ASN A 440 3.83 -15.54 28.28
N GLU A 441 3.20 -16.15 27.28
CA GLU A 441 2.64 -15.47 26.12
C GLU A 441 1.28 -16.08 25.77
N LEU A 442 0.35 -15.25 25.31
CA LEU A 442 -0.94 -15.65 24.77
C LEU A 442 -1.07 -15.22 23.32
N GLU A 443 -1.50 -16.12 22.45
CA GLU A 443 -1.87 -15.79 21.08
C GLU A 443 -3.21 -15.04 21.06
N VAL A 444 -3.39 -14.12 20.11
CA VAL A 444 -4.63 -13.30 20.02
C VAL A 444 -5.86 -14.17 19.76
N ASP A 445 -5.72 -15.26 19.01
CA ASP A 445 -6.78 -16.25 18.79
C ASP A 445 -7.14 -17.01 20.07
N GLU A 446 -6.16 -17.35 20.91
CA GLU A 446 -6.38 -17.91 22.25
C GLU A 446 -7.16 -16.95 23.15
N ILE A 447 -6.83 -15.65 23.13
CA ILE A 447 -7.60 -14.63 23.87
C ILE A 447 -9.05 -14.59 23.36
N CYS A 448 -9.26 -14.69 22.05
CA CYS A 448 -10.62 -14.77 21.47
C CYS A 448 -11.37 -16.02 21.95
N MET A 449 -10.69 -17.18 22.05
CA MET A 449 -11.28 -18.42 22.55
C MET A 449 -11.64 -18.32 24.03
N LEU A 450 -10.74 -17.79 24.86
CA LEU A 450 -10.95 -17.59 26.29
C LEU A 450 -12.10 -16.63 26.57
N PHE A 451 -12.18 -15.52 25.81
CA PHE A 451 -13.29 -14.59 25.91
C PHE A 451 -14.64 -15.23 25.56
N LYS A 452 -14.69 -16.05 24.49
CA LYS A 452 -15.90 -16.81 24.13
C LYS A 452 -16.32 -17.80 25.21
N SER A 453 -15.34 -18.44 25.86
CA SER A 453 -15.58 -19.39 26.96
C SER A 453 -16.13 -18.67 28.20
N TRP A 454 -15.63 -17.46 28.50
CA TRP A 454 -16.07 -16.66 29.63
C TRP A 454 -17.46 -16.02 29.39
N HIS A 455 -17.71 -15.50 28.18
CA HIS A 455 -18.97 -14.85 27.82
C HIS A 455 -19.77 -15.67 26.80
N ASN A 456 -20.70 -16.48 27.30
CA ASN A 456 -21.46 -17.54 26.61
C ASN A 456 -22.30 -17.17 25.36
N ASN A 457 -22.14 -16.02 24.71
CA ASN A 457 -22.95 -15.62 23.54
C ASN A 457 -22.31 -14.57 22.59
N ASN A 458 -21.13 -14.02 22.88
CA ASN A 458 -20.53 -12.97 22.05
C ASN A 458 -19.19 -13.45 21.45
N SER A 459 -19.12 -13.52 20.12
CA SER A 459 -17.86 -13.75 19.42
C SER A 459 -17.18 -12.41 19.13
N ILE A 460 -15.90 -12.34 19.46
CA ILE A 460 -15.03 -11.23 19.09
C ILE A 460 -14.05 -11.68 18.00
N THR A 461 -13.68 -10.78 17.10
CA THR A 461 -12.66 -11.06 16.08
C THR A 461 -11.27 -10.71 16.60
N GLU A 462 -10.24 -11.38 16.08
CA GLU A 462 -8.83 -11.08 16.41
C GLU A 462 -8.49 -9.61 16.15
N THR A 463 -9.04 -9.04 15.07
CA THR A 463 -8.83 -7.62 14.74
C THR A 463 -9.43 -6.66 15.76
N ASP A 464 -10.56 -7.04 16.37
CA ASP A 464 -11.22 -6.22 17.39
C ASP A 464 -10.49 -6.34 18.73
N VAL A 465 -10.03 -7.55 19.09
CA VAL A 465 -9.16 -7.76 20.26
C VAL A 465 -7.89 -6.93 20.13
N LEU A 466 -7.19 -6.97 19.00
CA LEU A 466 -5.99 -6.16 18.78
C LEU A 466 -6.25 -4.66 18.92
N LYS A 467 -7.40 -4.16 18.42
CA LYS A 467 -7.80 -2.76 18.57
C LYS A 467 -8.07 -2.41 20.04
N LEU A 468 -8.72 -3.31 20.79
CA LEU A 468 -8.99 -3.13 22.22
C LEU A 468 -7.68 -3.10 23.01
N LEU A 469 -6.81 -4.08 22.82
CA LEU A 469 -5.52 -4.17 23.52
C LEU A 469 -4.67 -2.92 23.28
N LYS A 470 -4.46 -2.55 22.02
CA LYS A 470 -3.68 -1.35 21.66
C LYS A 470 -4.27 -0.05 22.18
N HIS A 471 -5.59 0.02 22.39
CA HIS A 471 -6.26 1.23 22.87
C HIS A 471 -6.26 1.32 24.40
N PHE A 472 -6.64 0.23 25.06
CA PHE A 472 -6.88 0.23 26.51
C PHE A 472 -5.62 -0.10 27.32
N PHE A 473 -4.70 -0.87 26.75
CA PHE A 473 -3.46 -1.35 27.37
C PHE A 473 -2.23 -1.00 26.51
N PRO A 474 -1.88 0.29 26.37
CA PRO A 474 -0.78 0.73 25.51
C PRO A 474 0.61 0.28 25.99
N THR A 475 0.75 -0.19 27.23
CA THR A 475 1.99 -0.72 27.81
C THR A 475 2.23 -2.19 27.46
N LEU A 476 1.26 -2.84 26.83
CA LEU A 476 1.32 -4.24 26.46
C LEU A 476 2.26 -4.46 25.27
N GLU A 477 3.18 -5.43 25.37
CA GLU A 477 4.04 -5.81 24.27
C GLU A 477 3.35 -6.85 23.37
N ILE A 478 2.97 -6.42 22.17
CA ILE A 478 2.35 -7.28 21.16
C ILE A 478 3.34 -7.50 20.01
N VAL A 479 3.76 -8.74 19.80
CA VAL A 479 4.69 -9.15 18.74
C VAL A 479 3.89 -9.66 17.53
N GLU A 480 4.24 -9.14 16.35
CA GLU A 480 3.68 -9.55 15.04
C GLU A 480 2.15 -9.44 14.93
N ASP A 481 1.52 -8.58 15.75
CA ASP A 481 0.05 -8.51 15.87
C ASP A 481 -0.59 -9.88 16.19
N LYS A 482 0.18 -10.80 16.80
CA LYS A 482 -0.26 -12.17 17.06
C LYS A 482 -0.01 -12.62 18.49
N TYR A 483 1.12 -12.26 19.08
CA TYR A 483 1.54 -12.74 20.40
C TYR A 483 1.52 -11.60 21.41
N VAL A 484 0.83 -11.81 22.54
CA VAL A 484 0.83 -10.91 23.68
C VAL A 484 1.78 -11.45 24.74
N LEU A 485 2.82 -10.70 25.08
CA LEU A 485 3.87 -11.14 26.00
C LEU A 485 3.60 -10.75 27.45
N ASN A 486 4.17 -11.52 28.38
CA ASN A 486 4.10 -11.31 29.84
C ASN A 486 2.68 -11.32 30.39
N VAL A 487 1.84 -12.17 29.80
CA VAL A 487 0.44 -12.29 30.16
C VAL A 487 0.11 -13.75 30.45
N SER A 488 -0.57 -13.99 31.57
CA SER A 488 -1.17 -15.27 31.92
C SER A 488 -2.68 -15.11 32.14
N CYS A 489 -3.43 -16.20 31.96
CA CYS A 489 -4.88 -16.23 32.14
C CYS A 489 -5.28 -17.20 33.24
N ASN A 490 -6.13 -16.76 34.17
CA ASN A 490 -6.68 -17.58 35.24
C ASN A 490 -7.57 -18.72 34.73
N LEU A 491 -8.18 -18.56 33.55
CA LEU A 491 -9.03 -19.59 32.94
C LEU A 491 -8.23 -20.70 32.27
N TRP A 492 -6.95 -20.46 31.96
CA TRP A 492 -6.11 -21.43 31.31
C TRP A 492 -4.63 -21.25 31.67
N ASP A 493 -4.16 -22.13 32.55
CA ASP A 493 -2.76 -22.23 32.93
C ASP A 493 -2.04 -23.25 32.03
N LYS A 494 -1.44 -22.75 30.95
CA LYS A 494 -0.64 -23.56 30.01
C LYS A 494 0.50 -24.31 30.70
N VAL A 495 1.17 -23.65 31.65
CA VAL A 495 2.35 -24.20 32.34
C VAL A 495 1.92 -25.39 33.20
N GLN A 496 0.82 -25.24 33.94
CA GLN A 496 0.26 -26.33 34.73
C GLN A 496 -0.19 -27.51 33.87
N ASP A 497 -0.91 -27.25 32.76
CA ASP A 497 -1.36 -28.31 31.85
C ASP A 497 -0.19 -29.10 31.25
N ILE A 498 0.87 -28.40 30.82
CA ILE A 498 2.08 -29.03 30.29
C ILE A 498 2.78 -29.85 31.37
N ASN A 499 2.91 -29.32 32.59
CA ASN A 499 3.53 -30.03 33.70
C ASN A 499 2.80 -31.33 34.06
N GLN A 500 1.47 -31.28 34.16
CA GLN A 500 0.67 -32.46 34.45
C GLN A 500 0.80 -33.51 33.34
N ALA A 501 0.74 -33.10 32.07
CA ALA A 501 0.92 -34.00 30.94
C ALA A 501 2.30 -34.64 30.93
N LEU A 502 3.36 -33.86 31.19
CA LEU A 502 4.73 -34.34 31.27
C LEU A 502 4.95 -35.30 32.43
N GLN A 503 4.34 -35.06 33.60
CA GLN A 503 4.39 -35.99 34.74
C GLN A 503 3.69 -37.33 34.44
N GLN A 504 2.54 -37.29 33.77
CA GLN A 504 1.88 -38.52 33.33
C GLN A 504 2.68 -39.24 32.26
N TYR A 505 3.30 -38.51 31.33
CA TYR A 505 4.16 -39.10 30.32
C TYR A 505 5.38 -39.78 30.94
N LYS A 506 6.02 -39.11 31.91
CA LYS A 506 7.11 -39.67 32.72
C LYS A 506 6.69 -40.96 33.41
N THR A 507 5.48 -41.03 33.97
CA THR A 507 4.94 -42.23 34.61
C THR A 507 4.67 -43.35 33.60
N HIS A 508 4.11 -43.02 32.44
CA HIS A 508 3.88 -43.97 31.35
C HIS A 508 5.19 -44.54 30.79
N LEU A 509 6.23 -43.71 30.66
CA LEU A 509 7.57 -44.13 30.25
C LEU A 509 8.22 -45.03 31.31
N LYS A 510 8.10 -44.71 32.61
CA LYS A 510 8.58 -45.57 33.71
C LYS A 510 7.88 -46.95 33.70
N GLN A 511 6.58 -47.00 33.42
CA GLN A 511 5.81 -48.25 33.38
C GLN A 511 6.14 -49.11 32.15
N MET A 512 6.36 -48.50 30.99
CA MET A 512 6.72 -49.23 29.76
C MET A 512 8.14 -49.79 29.77
N MET A 513 9.04 -49.24 30.59
CA MET A 513 10.46 -49.60 30.61
C MET A 513 10.93 -50.41 31.84
N GLY A 514 10.05 -51.10 32.57
CA GLY A 514 10.46 -51.90 33.74
C GLY A 514 11.71 -52.77 33.48
N ASP A 515 12.61 -52.95 34.46
CA ASP A 515 13.85 -53.77 34.51
C ASP A 515 14.70 -53.97 33.22
N ILE A 516 14.55 -53.14 32.17
CA ILE A 516 15.36 -53.23 30.95
C ILE A 516 16.55 -52.27 31.07
N PRO A 517 17.79 -52.71 30.78
CA PRO A 517 18.97 -51.89 30.92
C PRO A 517 18.91 -50.66 30.01
N VAL A 518 19.19 -49.50 30.61
CA VAL A 518 19.18 -48.20 29.96
C VAL A 518 20.28 -48.16 28.89
N ASN A 519 19.88 -48.15 27.62
CA ASN A 519 20.77 -47.80 26.52
C ASN A 519 20.60 -46.32 26.18
N GLU A 520 21.70 -45.66 25.78
CA GLU A 520 21.80 -44.25 25.34
C GLU A 520 20.85 -43.86 24.18
N HIS A 521 20.04 -44.78 23.66
CA HIS A 521 19.13 -44.58 22.53
C HIS A 521 17.67 -44.34 22.94
N ASN A 522 17.34 -44.34 24.24
CA ASN A 522 15.98 -44.09 24.74
C ASN A 522 15.70 -42.59 24.94
N ILE A 523 16.05 -41.76 23.94
CA ILE A 523 15.79 -40.33 23.97
C ILE A 523 14.36 -40.03 23.50
N VAL A 524 13.67 -39.11 24.17
CA VAL A 524 12.31 -38.69 23.83
C VAL A 524 12.40 -37.51 22.86
N SER A 525 11.83 -37.65 21.66
CA SER A 525 11.72 -36.50 20.75
C SER A 525 10.68 -35.49 21.25
N PHE A 526 10.89 -34.20 20.98
CA PHE A 526 9.90 -33.15 21.28
C PHE A 526 8.54 -33.43 20.62
N ASP A 527 8.55 -34.00 19.41
CA ASP A 527 7.34 -34.43 18.70
C ASP A 527 6.56 -35.51 19.46
N SER A 528 7.27 -36.51 20.01
CA SER A 528 6.64 -37.57 20.81
C SER A 528 6.02 -37.00 22.09
N ALA A 529 6.74 -36.10 22.77
CA ALA A 529 6.24 -35.44 23.98
C ALA A 529 5.02 -34.55 23.68
N TYR A 530 5.05 -33.79 22.59
CA TYR A 530 3.94 -32.94 22.17
C TYR A 530 2.71 -33.78 21.77
N ASN A 531 2.88 -34.87 21.02
CA ASN A 531 1.79 -35.77 20.65
C ASN A 531 1.11 -36.39 21.89
N PHE A 532 1.90 -36.73 22.91
CA PHE A 532 1.34 -37.19 24.18
C PHE A 532 0.56 -36.08 24.88
N TYR A 533 1.11 -34.86 24.96
CA TYR A 533 0.42 -33.69 25.50
C TYR A 533 -0.90 -33.41 24.78
N THR A 534 -0.93 -33.46 23.44
CA THR A 534 -2.17 -33.26 22.68
C THR A 534 -3.20 -34.35 22.98
N THR A 535 -2.75 -35.61 23.12
CA THR A 535 -3.64 -36.73 23.45
C THR A 535 -4.22 -36.58 24.86
N TYR A 536 -3.40 -36.12 25.81
CA TYR A 536 -3.80 -35.83 27.19
C TYR A 536 -4.80 -34.67 27.26
N CYS A 537 -4.57 -33.58 26.54
CA CYS A 537 -5.51 -32.47 26.50
C CYS A 537 -6.83 -32.86 25.83
N CYS A 538 -6.78 -33.67 24.76
CA CYS A 538 -7.96 -34.22 24.10
C CYS A 538 -8.80 -35.10 25.05
N SER A 539 -8.18 -35.90 25.92
CA SER A 539 -8.92 -36.74 26.88
C SER A 539 -9.59 -35.92 27.98
N LEU A 540 -9.04 -34.75 28.31
CA LEU A 540 -9.59 -33.81 29.28
C LEU A 540 -10.53 -32.76 28.68
N SER A 541 -10.72 -32.76 27.35
CA SER A 541 -11.41 -31.69 26.62
C SER A 541 -10.86 -30.28 26.95
N SER A 542 -9.56 -30.19 27.25
CA SER A 542 -8.86 -28.94 27.58
C SER A 542 -8.29 -28.26 26.33
N ASN A 543 -7.94 -26.98 26.47
CA ASN A 543 -7.27 -26.21 25.42
C ASN A 543 -5.84 -26.72 25.19
N VAL A 544 -5.39 -26.69 23.94
CA VAL A 544 -4.06 -27.18 23.54
C VAL A 544 -3.15 -26.00 23.21
N ALA A 545 -2.02 -25.88 23.90
CA ALA A 545 -1.02 -24.86 23.60
C ALA A 545 -0.31 -25.16 22.27
N SER A 546 0.13 -24.13 21.56
CA SER A 546 0.83 -24.30 20.28
C SER A 546 2.17 -25.06 20.45
N LYS A 547 2.57 -25.82 19.42
CA LYS A 547 3.85 -26.55 19.44
C LYS A 547 5.04 -25.63 19.73
N ARG A 548 5.02 -24.40 19.21
CA ARG A 548 6.05 -23.37 19.47
C ARG A 548 6.13 -23.04 20.97
N TYR A 549 4.99 -22.83 21.61
CA TYR A 549 4.93 -22.54 23.05
C TYR A 549 5.43 -23.73 23.88
N PHE A 550 5.01 -24.94 23.51
CA PHE A 550 5.46 -26.17 24.17
C PHE A 550 6.97 -26.37 24.06
N GLU A 551 7.55 -26.18 22.87
CA GLU A 551 9.01 -26.25 22.69
C GLU A 551 9.73 -25.16 23.50
N LYS A 552 9.23 -23.91 23.51
CA LYS A 552 9.75 -22.82 24.35
C LYS A 552 9.76 -23.21 25.84
N TYR A 553 8.69 -23.86 26.31
CA TYR A 553 8.58 -24.35 27.69
C TYR A 553 9.60 -25.45 28.01
N LEU A 554 9.80 -26.41 27.10
CA LEU A 554 10.82 -27.44 27.29
C LEU A 554 12.22 -26.82 27.38
N TYR A 555 12.53 -25.84 26.51
CA TYR A 555 13.82 -25.16 26.53
C TYR A 555 14.09 -24.38 27.83
N SER A 556 13.08 -23.81 28.48
CA SER A 556 13.26 -23.09 29.75
C SER A 556 13.36 -24.05 30.94
N MET A 557 12.39 -24.95 31.09
CA MET A 557 12.23 -25.78 32.29
C MET A 557 13.06 -27.07 32.25
N LEU A 558 13.36 -27.61 31.07
CA LEU A 558 14.12 -28.85 30.90
C LEU A 558 15.48 -28.62 30.24
N HIS A 559 16.03 -27.40 30.28
CA HIS A 559 17.33 -27.08 29.68
C HIS A 559 18.44 -28.08 30.02
N ASN A 560 18.48 -28.57 31.27
CA ASN A 560 19.48 -29.54 31.74
C ASN A 560 19.33 -30.95 31.16
N PHE A 561 18.17 -31.27 30.57
CA PHE A 561 17.85 -32.59 30.05
C PHE A 561 17.75 -32.62 28.52
N ILE A 562 18.02 -31.51 27.82
CA ILE A 562 17.94 -31.46 26.36
C ILE A 562 19.26 -31.92 25.72
N VAL A 563 19.16 -32.86 24.77
CA VAL A 563 20.26 -33.42 23.99
C VAL A 563 19.96 -33.27 22.50
N PHE A 564 20.98 -33.04 21.68
CA PHE A 564 20.86 -32.88 20.22
C PHE A 564 19.78 -31.86 19.81
N GLU A 565 19.63 -30.78 20.59
CA GLU A 565 18.71 -29.66 20.40
C GLU A 565 17.20 -29.97 20.46
N ARG A 566 16.74 -31.19 20.16
CA ARG A 566 15.31 -31.54 20.05
C ARG A 566 14.89 -32.83 20.77
N PHE A 567 15.75 -33.35 21.62
CA PHE A 567 15.50 -34.59 22.35
C PHE A 567 15.67 -34.39 23.85
N ILE A 568 14.89 -35.11 24.65
CA ILE A 568 14.99 -35.15 26.11
C ILE A 568 15.73 -36.42 26.51
N CYS A 569 16.76 -36.29 27.34
CA CYS A 569 17.58 -37.38 27.87
C CYS A 569 16.78 -38.32 28.77
N VAL A 570 17.24 -39.56 28.86
CA VAL A 570 16.71 -40.61 29.74
C VAL A 570 16.68 -40.17 31.22
N ASP A 571 17.64 -39.35 31.63
CA ASP A 571 17.78 -38.86 33.01
C ASP A 571 16.56 -38.07 33.50
N TRP A 572 15.80 -37.45 32.58
CA TRP A 572 14.62 -36.66 32.91
C TRP A 572 13.50 -37.52 33.51
N TYR A 573 13.24 -38.68 32.92
CA TYR A 573 12.15 -39.56 33.35
C TYR A 573 12.61 -40.70 34.23
N MET A 574 13.91 -40.93 34.46
CA MET A 574 14.38 -41.92 35.44
C MET A 574 14.51 -41.36 36.87
N ASN A 575 14.93 -40.10 36.99
CA ASN A 575 14.80 -39.33 38.23
C ASN A 575 13.31 -39.00 38.52
#